data_AF-U2RBM5-F1
#
_entry.id   AF-U2RBM5-F1
#
_cell.length_a   1.000
_cell.length_b   1.000
_cell.length_c   1.000
_cell.angle_alpha   90.00
_cell.angle_beta   90.00
_cell.angle_gamma   90.00
#
_symmetry.space_group_name_H-M   'P 1'
#
loop_
_entity.id
_entity.type
_entity.pdbx_description
1 polymer ?
#
loop_
_entity_poly.entity_id
_entity_poly.type
_entity_poly.pdbx_seq_one_letter_code
_entity_poly.pdbx_strand_id
1 'polypeptide(L)'
;MNKKKECEELWAKNKYYVLSKSHKVYLEIRKYLKEKEIDIVFINERIQKVRDIKESKKDFSNAILHLWGYFKKKATKIEKQGLFNILEEYMGGRNNQKSVIEYINTLLKKYPNKYLQESTLLTGEKDETMA
;
A
#
# COMPACT_ATOMS: atom_id res chain seq x y z
N MET A 1 21.52 6.88 -15.44
CA MET A 1 20.33 6.44 -14.68
C MET A 1 20.51 4.98 -14.30
N ASN A 2 20.27 4.63 -13.04
CA ASN A 2 20.43 3.24 -12.57
C ASN A 2 19.04 2.58 -12.62
N LYS A 3 18.78 1.83 -13.71
CA LYS A 3 17.49 1.16 -13.98
C LYS A 3 16.96 0.39 -12.77
N LYS A 4 17.87 -0.27 -12.02
CA LYS A 4 17.49 -1.02 -10.83
C LYS A 4 16.95 -0.13 -9.71
N LYS A 5 17.62 0.99 -9.48
CA LYS A 5 17.22 1.97 -8.46
C LYS A 5 15.84 2.54 -8.77
N GLU A 6 15.57 2.89 -10.02
CA GLU A 6 14.26 3.42 -10.46
C GLU A 6 13.14 2.39 -10.28
N CYS A 7 13.39 1.13 -10.63
CA CYS A 7 12.46 0.03 -10.37
C CYS A 7 12.14 -0.13 -8.88
N GLU A 8 13.16 -0.09 -8.03
CA GLU A 8 13.02 -0.19 -6.58
C GLU A 8 12.27 1.00 -5.98
N GLU A 9 12.52 2.22 -6.46
CA GLU A 9 11.82 3.44 -6.04
C GLU A 9 10.34 3.44 -6.46
N LEU A 10 10.06 3.08 -7.72
CA LEU A 10 8.68 2.93 -8.21
C LEU A 10 7.93 1.86 -7.41
N TRP A 11 8.57 0.71 -7.18
CA TRP A 11 8.00 -0.35 -6.39
C TRP A 11 7.77 0.06 -4.94
N ALA A 12 8.74 0.73 -4.32
CA ALA A 12 8.67 1.21 -2.94
C ALA A 12 7.39 2.04 -2.69
N LYS A 13 7.09 2.99 -3.59
CA LYS A 13 5.90 3.85 -3.53
C LYS A 13 4.59 3.05 -3.68
N ASN A 14 4.54 2.13 -4.64
CA ASN A 14 3.31 1.44 -5.04
C ASN A 14 3.07 0.09 -4.34
N LYS A 15 4.05 -0.42 -3.60
CA LYS A 15 4.04 -1.76 -2.97
C LYS A 15 2.73 -2.11 -2.28
N TYR A 16 2.24 -1.23 -1.39
CA TYR A 16 1.03 -1.49 -0.61
C TYR A 16 -0.25 -1.22 -1.39
N TYR A 17 -0.21 -0.31 -2.37
CA TYR A 17 -1.31 -0.13 -3.30
C TYR A 17 -1.54 -1.41 -4.12
N VAL A 18 -0.49 -1.96 -4.72
CA VAL A 18 -0.57 -3.24 -5.43
C VAL A 18 -1.03 -4.37 -4.51
N LEU A 19 -0.49 -4.47 -3.28
CA LEU A 19 -0.91 -5.48 -2.31
C LEU A 19 -2.40 -5.36 -1.95
N SER A 20 -2.93 -4.14 -1.85
CA SER A 20 -4.34 -3.88 -1.51
C SER A 20 -5.31 -4.30 -2.62
N LYS A 21 -4.81 -4.40 -3.86
CA LYS A 21 -5.59 -4.76 -5.05
C LYS A 21 -5.42 -6.23 -5.44
N SER A 22 -4.20 -6.76 -5.33
CA SER A 22 -3.90 -8.14 -5.73
C SER A 22 -2.62 -8.66 -5.08
N HIS A 23 -2.76 -9.62 -4.16
CA HIS A 23 -1.62 -10.34 -3.59
C HIS A 23 -0.82 -11.09 -4.67
N LYS A 24 -1.48 -11.60 -5.71
CA LYS A 24 -0.85 -12.30 -6.83
C LYS A 24 0.13 -11.39 -7.57
N VAL A 25 -0.31 -10.18 -7.96
CA VAL A 25 0.55 -9.22 -8.67
C VAL A 25 1.67 -8.70 -7.76
N TYR A 26 1.38 -8.51 -6.47
CA TYR A 26 2.42 -8.15 -5.49
C TYR A 26 3.57 -9.17 -5.46
N LEU A 27 3.25 -10.47 -5.45
CA LEU A 27 4.26 -11.53 -5.47
C LEU A 27 5.01 -11.60 -6.80
N GLU A 28 4.31 -11.35 -7.92
CA GLU A 28 4.90 -11.29 -9.25
C GLU A 28 5.99 -10.21 -9.33
N ILE A 29 5.69 -8.97 -8.93
CA ILE A 29 6.68 -7.88 -8.92
C ILE A 29 7.82 -8.18 -7.95
N ARG A 30 7.51 -8.71 -6.75
CA ARG A 30 8.55 -9.07 -5.76
C ARG A 30 9.50 -10.16 -6.28
N LYS A 31 9.00 -11.10 -7.08
CA LYS A 31 9.84 -12.11 -7.73
C LYS A 31 10.70 -11.45 -8.81
N TYR A 32 10.09 -10.64 -9.68
CA TYR A 32 10.78 -9.95 -10.77
C TYR A 32 11.94 -9.06 -10.31
N LEU A 33 11.78 -8.33 -9.20
CA LEU A 33 12.84 -7.49 -8.62
C LEU A 33 14.09 -8.25 -8.13
N LYS A 34 14.04 -9.59 -8.08
CA LYS A 34 15.20 -10.43 -7.73
C LYS A 34 16.00 -10.88 -8.96
N GLU A 35 15.47 -10.67 -10.16
CA GLU A 35 16.14 -11.06 -11.40
C GLU A 35 17.37 -10.18 -11.67
N LYS A 36 18.29 -10.69 -12.52
CA LYS A 36 19.54 -9.99 -12.86
C LYS A 36 19.29 -8.74 -13.71
N GLU A 37 18.35 -8.85 -14.64
CA GLU A 37 17.95 -7.79 -15.55
C GLU A 37 16.49 -7.45 -15.27
N ILE A 38 16.23 -6.18 -14.99
CA ILE A 38 14.89 -5.67 -14.71
C ILE A 38 14.65 -4.38 -15.49
N ASP A 39 13.38 -4.17 -15.80
CA ASP A 39 12.87 -3.03 -16.55
C ASP A 39 11.68 -2.41 -15.81
N ILE A 40 11.67 -1.09 -15.74
CA ILE A 40 10.61 -0.29 -15.12
C ILE A 40 9.28 -0.45 -15.86
N VAL A 41 9.30 -0.71 -17.17
CA VAL A 41 8.11 -0.94 -17.99
C VAL A 41 7.28 -2.10 -17.43
N PHE A 42 7.94 -3.21 -17.05
CA PHE A 42 7.26 -4.35 -16.45
C PHE A 42 6.52 -3.97 -15.17
N ILE A 43 7.14 -3.18 -14.29
CA ILE A 43 6.54 -2.76 -13.02
C ILE A 43 5.34 -1.83 -13.28
N ASN A 44 5.50 -0.87 -14.19
CA ASN A 44 4.44 0.05 -14.60
C ASN A 44 3.22 -0.70 -15.16
N GLU A 45 3.42 -1.65 -16.07
CA GLU A 45 2.32 -2.46 -16.61
C GLU A 45 1.55 -3.21 -15.52
N ARG A 46 2.25 -3.73 -14.50
CA ARG A 46 1.60 -4.42 -13.38
C ARG A 46 0.84 -3.47 -12.47
N ILE A 47 1.38 -2.28 -12.24
CA ILE A 47 0.69 -1.23 -11.48
C ILE A 47 -0.58 -0.80 -12.23
N GLN A 48 -0.51 -0.57 -13.54
CA GLN A 48 -1.68 -0.23 -14.35
C GLN A 48 -2.73 -1.35 -14.31
N LYS A 49 -2.32 -2.61 -14.49
CA LYS A 49 -3.22 -3.77 -14.42
C LYS A 49 -4.01 -3.86 -13.11
N VAL A 50 -3.44 -3.44 -11.98
CA VAL A 50 -4.16 -3.51 -10.69
C VAL A 50 -5.08 -2.32 -10.43
N ARG A 51 -4.98 -1.22 -11.19
CA ARG A 51 -5.89 -0.06 -11.08
C ARG A 51 -7.32 -0.46 -11.42
N ASP A 52 -7.48 -1.24 -12.49
CA ASP A 52 -8.78 -1.71 -12.98
C ASP A 52 -9.37 -2.85 -12.14
N ILE A 53 -8.59 -3.40 -11.19
CA ILE A 53 -9.08 -4.46 -10.30
C ILE A 53 -10.01 -3.85 -9.26
N LYS A 54 -11.24 -4.38 -9.22
CA LYS A 54 -12.20 -4.07 -8.17
C LYS A 54 -11.62 -4.41 -6.80
N GLU A 55 -11.90 -3.53 -5.85
CA GLU A 55 -11.51 -3.71 -4.46
C GLU A 55 -11.91 -5.09 -3.92
N SER A 56 -10.95 -5.71 -3.23
CA SER A 56 -11.17 -6.88 -2.39
C SER A 56 -10.98 -6.45 -0.94
N LYS A 57 -12.04 -6.55 -0.12
CA LYS A 57 -11.97 -6.19 1.30
C LYS A 57 -10.85 -6.95 2.02
N LYS A 58 -10.69 -8.23 1.68
CA LYS A 58 -9.64 -9.09 2.24
C LYS A 58 -8.24 -8.60 1.91
N ASP A 59 -7.97 -8.27 0.64
CA ASP A 59 -6.64 -7.82 0.20
C ASP A 59 -6.30 -6.43 0.74
N PHE A 60 -7.28 -5.53 0.74
CA PHE A 60 -7.13 -4.21 1.34
C PHE A 60 -6.84 -4.31 2.83
N SER A 61 -7.64 -5.04 3.61
CA SER A 61 -7.38 -5.24 5.05
C SER A 61 -6.02 -5.87 5.30
N ASN A 62 -5.59 -6.82 4.46
CA ASN A 62 -4.25 -7.39 4.56
C ASN A 62 -3.16 -6.33 4.35
N ALA A 63 -3.28 -5.47 3.33
CA ALA A 63 -2.35 -4.36 3.10
C ALA A 63 -2.30 -3.38 4.29
N ILE A 64 -3.46 -3.07 4.89
CA ILE A 64 -3.52 -2.23 6.10
C ILE A 64 -2.81 -2.87 7.29
N LEU A 65 -2.94 -4.18 7.48
CA LEU A 65 -2.20 -4.90 8.55
C LEU A 65 -0.68 -4.90 8.32
N HIS A 66 -0.22 -4.88 7.06
CA HIS A 66 1.19 -4.66 6.75
C HIS A 66 1.64 -3.25 7.14
N LEU A 67 0.84 -2.21 6.85
CA LEU A 67 1.11 -0.83 7.27
C LEU A 67 1.11 -0.68 8.79
N TRP A 68 0.19 -1.34 9.49
CA TRP A 68 0.15 -1.41 10.95
C TRP A 68 1.47 -1.90 11.55
N GLY A 69 2.17 -2.79 10.87
CA GLY A 69 3.48 -3.29 11.27
C GLY A 69 4.52 -2.19 11.56
N TYR A 70 4.40 -1.02 10.93
CA TYR A 70 5.28 0.13 11.14
C TYR A 70 4.97 0.88 12.45
N PHE A 71 3.72 0.83 12.91
CA PHE A 71 3.26 1.56 14.10
C PHE A 71 3.22 0.69 15.36
N LYS A 72 3.06 -0.63 15.21
CA LYS A 72 2.74 -1.57 16.32
C LYS A 72 3.66 -1.51 17.55
N LYS A 73 4.92 -1.09 17.39
CA LYS A 73 5.89 -0.97 18.49
C LYS A 73 5.75 0.32 19.30
N LYS A 74 5.12 1.36 18.72
CA LYS A 74 4.97 2.70 19.31
C LYS A 74 3.52 3.04 19.67
N ALA A 75 2.58 2.44 18.95
CA ALA A 75 1.15 2.67 19.14
C ALA A 75 0.66 2.10 20.47
N THR A 76 -0.27 2.82 21.09
CA THR A 76 -0.94 2.45 22.33
C THR A 76 -1.94 1.31 22.12
N LYS A 77 -2.38 0.69 23.22
CA LYS A 77 -3.47 -0.30 23.19
C LYS A 77 -4.76 0.28 22.61
N ILE A 78 -5.05 1.55 22.89
CA ILE A 78 -6.24 2.26 22.39
C ILE A 78 -6.15 2.43 20.87
N GLU A 79 -5.00 2.84 20.33
CA GLU A 79 -4.81 2.98 18.88
C GLU A 79 -4.85 1.64 18.15
N LYS A 80 -4.28 0.59 18.77
CA LYS A 80 -4.45 -0.76 18.24
C LYS A 80 -5.94 -1.10 18.16
N GLN A 81 -6.69 -0.96 19.26
CA GLN A 81 -8.11 -1.30 19.27
C GLN A 81 -8.90 -0.47 18.24
N GLY A 82 -8.61 0.83 18.13
CA GLY A 82 -9.23 1.71 17.14
C GLY A 82 -9.03 1.22 15.70
N LEU A 83 -7.81 0.80 15.34
CA LEU A 83 -7.54 0.22 14.03
C LEU A 83 -8.33 -1.08 13.78
N PHE A 84 -8.40 -1.98 14.77
CA PHE A 84 -9.10 -3.25 14.59
C PHE A 84 -10.62 -3.06 14.51
N ASN A 85 -11.19 -2.12 15.27
CA ASN A 85 -12.62 -1.79 15.19
C ASN A 85 -12.97 -1.23 13.80
N ILE A 86 -12.19 -0.27 13.27
CA ILE A 86 -12.49 0.31 11.96
C ILE A 86 -12.31 -0.70 10.82
N LEU A 87 -11.36 -1.64 10.94
CA LEU A 87 -11.21 -2.75 10.00
C LEU A 87 -12.40 -3.73 10.07
N GLU A 88 -12.90 -4.03 11.27
CA GLU A 88 -14.08 -4.89 11.44
C GLU A 88 -15.33 -4.26 10.81
N GLU A 89 -15.58 -2.97 11.04
CA GLU A 89 -16.68 -2.25 10.39
C GLU A 89 -16.56 -2.23 8.87
N TYR A 90 -15.35 -1.97 8.35
CA TYR A 90 -15.07 -2.01 6.92
C TYR A 90 -15.34 -3.40 6.31
N MET A 91 -14.84 -4.46 6.95
CA MET A 91 -15.09 -5.83 6.54
C MET A 91 -16.59 -6.14 6.53
N GLY A 92 -17.31 -5.71 7.58
CA GLY A 92 -18.77 -5.79 7.70
C GLY A 92 -19.57 -4.88 6.76
N GLY A 93 -18.92 -3.97 6.02
CA GLY A 93 -19.58 -3.03 5.10
C GLY A 93 -20.26 -1.84 5.77
N ARG A 94 -20.01 -1.63 7.07
CA ARG A 94 -20.46 -0.45 7.82
C ARG A 94 -19.52 0.76 7.63
N ASN A 95 -18.38 0.53 6.98
CA ASN A 95 -17.37 1.55 6.72
C ASN A 95 -16.70 1.32 5.35
N ASN A 96 -15.89 2.28 4.88
CA ASN A 96 -15.24 2.27 3.57
C ASN A 96 -13.71 2.43 3.66
N GLN A 97 -13.00 2.25 2.54
CA GLN A 97 -11.53 2.34 2.49
C GLN A 97 -11.00 3.69 2.97
N LYS A 98 -11.68 4.79 2.62
CA LYS A 98 -11.24 6.15 2.92
C LYS A 98 -11.10 6.35 4.43
N SER A 99 -12.08 5.90 5.21
CA SER A 99 -12.03 6.01 6.67
C SER A 99 -10.90 5.19 7.29
N VAL A 100 -10.61 4.00 6.75
CA VAL A 100 -9.45 3.20 7.20
C VAL A 100 -8.13 3.90 6.86
N ILE A 101 -8.00 4.46 5.65
CA ILE A 101 -6.82 5.22 5.23
C ILE A 101 -6.64 6.49 6.08
N GLU A 102 -7.72 7.21 6.40
CA GLU A 102 -7.69 8.39 7.28
C GLU A 102 -7.18 8.04 8.68
N TYR A 103 -7.58 6.87 9.22
CA TYR A 103 -7.06 6.37 10.48
C TYR A 103 -5.55 6.12 10.41
N ILE A 104 -5.08 5.43 9.36
CA ILE A 104 -3.64 5.19 9.17
C ILE A 104 -2.88 6.50 8.99
N ASN A 105 -3.41 7.47 8.24
CA ASN A 105 -2.81 8.79 8.08
C ASN A 105 -2.74 9.58 9.40
N THR A 106 -3.70 9.38 10.30
CA THR A 106 -3.64 9.95 11.66
C THR A 106 -2.48 9.33 12.46
N LEU A 107 -2.32 8.00 12.42
CA LEU A 107 -1.16 7.34 13.02
C LEU A 107 0.16 7.80 12.38
N LEU A 108 0.19 8.00 11.07
CA LEU A 108 1.37 8.43 10.34
C LEU A 108 1.79 9.86 10.71
N LYS A 109 0.84 10.76 11.00
CA LYS A 109 1.15 12.10 11.53
C LYS A 109 1.77 12.02 12.92
N LYS A 110 1.26 11.15 13.79
CA LYS A 110 1.75 10.97 15.17
C LYS A 110 3.08 10.22 15.24
N TYR A 111 3.28 9.27 14.33
CA TYR A 111 4.47 8.44 14.22
C TYR A 111 5.05 8.54 12.80
N PRO A 112 5.73 9.66 12.46
CA PRO A 112 6.21 9.91 11.11
C PRO A 112 7.07 8.77 10.56
N ASN A 113 6.81 8.43 9.31
CA ASN A 113 7.57 7.44 8.56
C ASN A 113 7.67 7.86 7.09
N LYS A 114 8.85 8.32 6.65
CA LYS A 114 9.08 8.82 5.29
C LYS A 114 8.65 7.83 4.22
N TYR A 115 8.97 6.56 4.40
CA TYR A 115 8.63 5.50 3.46
C TYR A 115 7.10 5.35 3.27
N LEU A 116 6.32 5.44 4.36
CA LEU A 116 4.86 5.40 4.26
C LEU A 116 4.25 6.70 3.74
N GLN A 117 4.85 7.85 4.04
CA GLN A 117 4.39 9.16 3.54
C GLN A 117 4.46 9.27 2.01
N GLU A 118 5.33 8.48 1.38
CA GLU A 118 5.47 8.40 -0.08
C GLU A 118 4.61 7.28 -0.70
N SER A 119 3.80 6.56 0.09
CA SER A 119 3.01 5.43 -0.41
C SER A 119 1.75 5.87 -1.15
N THR A 120 1.58 5.38 -2.38
CA THR A 120 0.39 5.64 -3.24
C THR A 120 -0.92 5.26 -2.55
N LEU A 121 -0.94 4.20 -1.74
CA LEU A 121 -2.14 3.78 -1.01
C LEU A 121 -2.63 4.86 -0.02
N LEU A 122 -1.71 5.64 0.55
CA LEU A 122 -2.02 6.62 1.61
C LEU A 122 -2.14 8.05 1.09
N THR A 123 -1.42 8.38 0.02
CA THR A 123 -1.46 9.70 -0.64
C THR A 123 -2.52 9.80 -1.73
N GLY A 124 -3.14 8.66 -2.09
CA GLY A 124 -4.05 8.53 -3.21
C GLY A 124 -3.29 8.29 -4.52
N GLU A 125 -4.02 7.87 -5.54
CA GLU A 125 -3.57 7.95 -6.92
C GLU A 125 -3.49 9.45 -7.27
N LYS A 126 -2.38 10.10 -6.94
CA LYS A 126 -2.02 11.31 -7.66
C LYS A 126 -1.87 10.86 -9.09
N ASP A 127 -2.67 11.41 -9.99
CA ASP A 127 -2.48 11.26 -11.42
C ASP A 127 -1.05 11.70 -11.76
N GLU A 128 -0.10 10.77 -11.72
CA GLU A 128 1.10 10.80 -12.53
C GLU A 128 0.67 10.49 -13.98
N THR A 129 -0.37 11.17 -14.47
CA THR A 129 -0.58 11.32 -15.90
C THR A 129 0.43 12.35 -16.38
N MET A 130 1.30 11.91 -17.27
CA MET A 130 2.21 12.69 -18.11
C MET A 130 3.54 13.11 -17.46
N ALA A 131 4.54 12.25 -17.61
CA ALA A 131 5.79 12.57 -18.32
C ALA A 131 6.48 11.27 -18.77
#